data_AF-A0A9D1EBY9-F1
#
_entry.id   AF-A0A9D1EBY9-F1
#
_cell.length_a   1.000
_cell.length_b   1.000
_cell.length_c   1.000
_cell.angle_alpha   90.00
_cell.angle_beta   90.00
_cell.angle_gamma   90.00
#
_symmetry.space_group_name_H-M   'P 1'
#
loop_
_entity.id
_entity.type
_entity.pdbx_description
1 polymer ?
#
loop_
_entity_poly.entity_id
_entity_poly.type
_entity_poly.pdbx_seq_one_letter_code
_entity_poly.pdbx_strand_id
1 'polypeptide(L)'
;MKNMFVGLLLIFLDITLNISLGWQGTLDILPDFVGYILILRGAGEMAEVSPSFAKINPAVWAATAVSAISFLLNLFGLSAALLSDGLPAQILQTAILLAEEILLFWVTWQMASGIRDMEYHYGTWMNAEDVTVAWKLMVGIYAAGFVFSRLAVLLMAPLNLVATLFLILLVIGNVAVNIFFLVQFYKA
;
A
#
# COMPACT_ATOMS: atom_id res chain seq x y z
N MET A 1 -0.73 -14.09 13.41
CA MET A 1 -0.06 -13.14 12.49
C MET A 1 0.19 -13.67 11.06
N LYS A 2 0.42 -14.97 10.79
CA LYS A 2 0.72 -15.48 9.43
C LYS A 2 -0.18 -14.96 8.31
N ASN A 3 -1.51 -14.93 8.51
CA ASN A 3 -2.46 -14.42 7.52
C ASN A 3 -2.24 -12.93 7.19
N MET A 4 -1.85 -12.12 8.17
CA MET A 4 -1.53 -10.70 7.97
C MET A 4 -0.22 -10.51 7.19
N PHE A 5 0.80 -11.34 7.45
CA PHE A 5 2.04 -11.33 6.68
C PHE A 5 1.81 -11.69 5.21
N VAL A 6 1.03 -12.76 4.94
CA VAL A 6 0.66 -13.13 3.56
C VAL A 6 -0.17 -12.03 2.90
N GLY A 7 -1.07 -11.39 3.64
CA GLY A 7 -1.84 -10.25 3.13
C GLY A 7 -0.98 -9.05 2.74
N LEU A 8 -0.02 -8.65 3.57
CA LEU A 8 0.97 -7.62 3.24
C LEU A 8 1.86 -8.02 2.05
N LEU A 9 2.26 -9.28 1.98
CA LEU A 9 3.07 -9.79 0.87
C LEU A 9 2.33 -9.66 -0.46
N LEU A 10 1.01 -9.92 -0.49
CA LEU A 10 0.20 -9.70 -1.69
C LEU A 10 0.11 -8.20 -2.06
N ILE A 11 -0.20 -7.32 -1.10
CA ILE A 11 -0.34 -5.86 -1.35
C ILE A 11 0.98 -5.22 -1.81
N PHE A 12 2.13 -5.72 -1.35
CA PHE A 12 3.43 -5.21 -1.80
C PHE A 12 3.97 -5.89 -3.05
N LEU A 13 3.34 -6.98 -3.50
CA LEU A 13 3.69 -7.72 -4.71
C LEU A 13 2.66 -7.42 -5.81
N ASP A 14 2.57 -6.15 -6.17
CA ASP A 14 1.77 -5.69 -7.31
C ASP A 14 2.32 -6.30 -8.61
N ILE A 15 1.48 -7.07 -9.31
CA ILE A 15 1.79 -7.69 -10.60
C ILE A 15 0.63 -7.43 -11.56
N THR A 16 0.78 -6.37 -12.36
CA THR A 16 -0.20 -5.96 -13.36
C THR A 16 0.12 -6.51 -14.76
N LEU A 17 -0.91 -6.92 -15.49
CA LEU A 17 -0.83 -7.31 -16.90
C LEU A 17 -1.71 -6.39 -17.75
N ASN A 18 -1.10 -5.71 -18.71
CA ASN A 18 -1.84 -4.90 -19.68
C ASN A 18 -2.37 -5.79 -20.81
N ILE A 19 -3.70 -5.86 -20.97
CA ILE A 19 -4.39 -6.70 -21.95
C ILE A 19 -5.03 -5.81 -23.02
N SER A 20 -4.44 -5.80 -24.21
CA SER A 20 -4.96 -5.07 -25.38
C SER A 20 -5.70 -6.00 -26.36
N LEU A 21 -6.92 -6.41 -25.99
CA LEU A 21 -7.79 -7.26 -26.80
C LEU A 21 -9.10 -6.52 -27.15
N GLY A 22 -9.01 -5.55 -28.06
CA GLY A 22 -10.14 -4.74 -28.54
C GLY A 22 -10.59 -3.61 -27.60
N TRP A 23 -10.20 -3.68 -26.33
CA TRP A 23 -10.42 -2.67 -25.29
C TRP A 23 -9.10 -2.49 -24.50
N GLN A 24 -8.87 -1.34 -23.88
CA GLN A 24 -7.69 -1.09 -23.04
C GLN A 24 -7.99 -1.48 -21.59
N GLY A 25 -7.79 -2.75 -21.23
CA GLY A 25 -7.94 -3.24 -19.86
C GLY A 25 -6.60 -3.58 -19.20
N THR A 26 -6.49 -3.34 -17.90
CA THR A 26 -5.36 -3.82 -17.08
C THR A 26 -5.89 -4.84 -16.08
N LEU A 27 -5.29 -6.02 -16.05
CA LEU A 27 -5.63 -7.12 -15.16
C LEU A 27 -4.50 -7.29 -14.13
N ASP A 28 -4.83 -7.06 -12.87
CA ASP A 28 -3.90 -7.26 -11.77
C ASP A 28 -3.98 -8.74 -11.35
N ILE A 29 -2.88 -9.49 -11.48
CA ILE A 29 -2.86 -10.95 -11.21
C ILE A 29 -3.10 -11.22 -9.72
N LEU A 30 -2.59 -10.32 -8.87
CA LEU A 30 -2.70 -10.36 -7.42
C LEU A 30 -3.38 -9.07 -6.94
N PRO A 31 -4.72 -9.01 -6.89
CA PRO A 31 -5.41 -7.79 -6.49
C PRO A 31 -5.24 -7.51 -5.00
N ASP A 32 -4.91 -6.26 -4.63
CA ASP A 32 -4.65 -5.87 -3.23
C ASP A 32 -5.82 -6.18 -2.29
N PHE A 33 -7.06 -6.12 -2.77
CA PHE A 33 -8.25 -6.48 -2.00
C PHE A 33 -8.18 -7.92 -1.44
N VAL A 34 -7.52 -8.85 -2.13
CA VAL A 34 -7.27 -10.21 -1.63
C VAL A 34 -6.30 -10.18 -0.45
N GLY A 35 -5.25 -9.37 -0.54
CA GLY A 35 -4.33 -9.14 0.57
C GLY A 35 -5.00 -8.48 1.77
N TYR A 36 -5.85 -7.47 1.56
CA TYR A 36 -6.64 -6.85 2.61
C TYR A 36 -7.62 -7.83 3.29
N ILE A 37 -8.27 -8.73 2.54
CA ILE A 37 -9.11 -9.80 3.12
C ILE A 37 -8.30 -10.74 4.02
N LEU A 38 -7.06 -11.07 3.64
CA LEU A 38 -6.17 -11.88 4.50
C LEU A 38 -5.72 -11.12 5.76
N ILE A 39 -5.50 -9.81 5.66
CA ILE A 39 -5.25 -8.94 6.83
C ILE A 39 -6.47 -8.91 7.75
N LEU A 40 -7.70 -8.76 7.24
CA LEU A 40 -8.93 -8.82 8.04
C LEU A 40 -9.03 -10.13 8.83
N ARG A 41 -8.83 -11.26 8.16
CA ARG A 41 -8.85 -12.58 8.81
C ARG A 41 -7.77 -12.70 9.89
N GLY A 42 -6.54 -12.29 9.57
CA GLY A 42 -5.43 -12.34 10.51
C GLY A 42 -5.54 -11.35 11.67
N ALA A 43 -6.15 -10.17 11.47
CA ALA A 43 -6.42 -9.21 12.52
C ALA A 43 -7.53 -9.72 13.45
N GLY A 44 -8.57 -10.38 12.91
CA GLY A 44 -9.59 -11.07 13.69
C GLY A 44 -9.02 -12.14 14.62
N GLU A 45 -8.07 -12.95 14.12
CA GLU A 45 -7.34 -13.97 14.91
C GLU A 45 -6.51 -13.37 16.06
N MET A 46 -6.07 -12.11 15.96
CA MET A 46 -5.25 -11.44 16.99
C MET A 46 -6.04 -10.37 17.79
N ALA A 47 -7.34 -10.17 17.51
CA ALA A 47 -8.16 -9.11 18.10
C ALA A 47 -8.39 -9.30 19.61
N GLU A 48 -8.38 -10.54 20.09
CA GLU A 48 -8.41 -10.87 21.53
C GLU A 48 -7.08 -10.58 22.24
N VAL A 49 -5.98 -10.45 21.48
CA VAL A 49 -4.61 -10.32 22.00
C VAL A 49 -4.16 -8.86 22.10
N SER A 50 -4.54 -8.00 21.14
CA SER A 50 -4.35 -6.54 21.27
C SER A 50 -5.55 -5.75 20.72
N PRO A 51 -6.02 -4.71 21.45
CA PRO A 51 -7.04 -3.78 20.98
C PRO A 51 -6.68 -3.05 19.67
N SER A 52 -5.40 -2.96 19.30
CA SER A 52 -4.97 -2.36 18.04
C SER A 52 -5.36 -3.22 16.84
N PHE A 53 -5.34 -4.56 16.96
CA PHE A 53 -5.86 -5.44 15.91
C PHE A 53 -7.38 -5.39 15.77
N ALA A 54 -8.13 -5.18 16.86
CA ALA A 54 -9.57 -4.93 16.77
C ALA A 54 -9.91 -3.62 16.03
N LYS A 55 -9.07 -2.59 16.18
CA LYS A 55 -9.22 -1.30 15.47
C LYS A 55 -8.99 -1.41 13.97
N ILE A 56 -8.18 -2.35 13.48
CA ILE A 56 -7.85 -2.52 12.04
C ILE A 56 -9.11 -2.66 11.16
N ASN A 57 -10.12 -3.39 11.64
CA ASN A 57 -11.26 -3.86 10.85
C ASN A 57 -11.93 -2.80 9.95
N PRO A 58 -12.41 -1.64 10.45
CA PRO A 58 -13.09 -0.64 9.62
C PRO A 58 -12.27 -0.10 8.45
N ALA A 59 -10.97 0.17 8.62
CA ALA A 59 -10.17 0.72 7.52
C ALA A 59 -9.73 -0.36 6.53
N VAL A 60 -9.51 -1.62 6.96
CA VAL A 60 -9.24 -2.70 5.99
C VAL A 60 -10.48 -3.02 5.18
N TRP A 61 -11.69 -2.95 5.76
CA TRP A 61 -12.92 -3.02 4.98
C TRP A 61 -13.02 -1.89 3.94
N ALA A 62 -12.68 -0.65 4.31
CA ALA A 62 -12.62 0.46 3.37
C ALA A 62 -11.57 0.23 2.27
N ALA A 63 -10.35 -0.19 2.62
CA ALA A 63 -9.27 -0.48 1.67
C ALA A 63 -9.62 -1.63 0.71
N THR A 64 -10.25 -2.69 1.23
CA THR A 64 -10.77 -3.81 0.43
C THR A 64 -11.81 -3.33 -0.57
N ALA A 65 -12.76 -2.49 -0.14
CA ALA A 65 -13.81 -1.97 -1.01
C ALA A 65 -13.27 -1.02 -2.10
N VAL A 66 -12.38 -0.09 -1.73
CA VAL A 66 -11.75 0.83 -2.69
C VAL A 66 -10.91 0.05 -3.70
N SER A 67 -10.00 -0.82 -3.25
CA SER A 67 -9.17 -1.66 -4.13
C SER A 67 -10.01 -2.55 -5.05
N ALA A 68 -11.09 -3.17 -4.56
CA ALA A 68 -11.96 -4.01 -5.39
C ALA A 68 -12.70 -3.20 -6.48
N ILE A 69 -13.09 -1.95 -6.17
CA ILE A 69 -13.67 -1.03 -7.15
C ILE A 69 -12.61 -0.61 -8.18
N SER A 70 -11.41 -0.19 -7.74
CA SER A 70 -10.28 0.18 -8.60
C SER A 70 -9.91 -0.96 -9.56
N PHE A 71 -9.80 -2.20 -9.06
CA PHE A 71 -9.56 -3.41 -9.84
C PHE A 71 -10.62 -3.63 -10.93
N LEU A 72 -11.92 -3.58 -10.57
CA LEU A 72 -13.00 -3.76 -11.55
C LEU A 72 -13.01 -2.66 -12.62
N LEU A 73 -12.71 -1.41 -12.23
CA LEU A 73 -12.60 -0.30 -13.18
C LEU A 73 -11.42 -0.47 -14.14
N ASN A 74 -10.27 -0.95 -13.67
CA ASN A 74 -9.10 -1.26 -14.50
C ASN A 74 -9.34 -2.43 -15.44
N LEU A 75 -9.96 -3.51 -14.94
CA LEU A 75 -10.25 -4.73 -15.70
C LEU A 75 -11.10 -4.46 -16.94
N PHE A 76 -12.12 -3.61 -16.81
CA PHE A 76 -13.02 -3.24 -17.91
C PHE A 76 -12.55 -2.03 -18.73
N GLY A 77 -11.38 -1.45 -18.43
CA GLY A 77 -10.89 -0.21 -19.06
C GLY A 77 -11.74 1.03 -18.73
N LEU A 78 -12.64 0.91 -17.74
CA LEU A 78 -13.53 1.98 -17.31
C LEU A 78 -12.79 3.05 -16.53
N SER A 79 -11.67 2.73 -15.86
CA SER A 79 -10.83 3.74 -15.19
C SER A 79 -10.28 4.75 -16.21
N ALA A 80 -9.76 4.28 -17.35
CA ALA A 80 -9.32 5.14 -18.44
C ALA A 80 -10.47 5.97 -19.04
N ALA A 81 -11.66 5.39 -19.21
CA ALA A 81 -12.81 6.07 -19.83
C ALA A 81 -13.59 7.02 -18.90
N LEU A 82 -13.61 6.77 -17.59
CA LEU A 82 -14.27 7.63 -16.60
C LEU A 82 -13.37 8.76 -16.09
N LEU A 83 -12.05 8.58 -16.16
CA LEU A 83 -11.05 9.54 -15.67
C LEU A 83 -10.26 10.22 -16.81
N SER A 84 -10.65 10.04 -18.07
CA SER A 84 -10.02 10.70 -19.23
C SER A 84 -10.26 12.21 -19.27
N ASP A 85 -9.18 12.95 -19.53
CA ASP A 85 -9.14 14.33 -20.02
C ASP A 85 -10.00 15.38 -19.30
N GLY A 86 -9.53 15.77 -18.12
CA GLY A 86 -9.89 17.05 -17.50
C GLY A 86 -9.15 17.28 -16.18
N LEU A 87 -8.95 18.55 -15.82
CA LEU A 87 -8.43 18.92 -14.49
C LEU A 87 -9.24 18.28 -13.34
N PRO A 88 -10.59 18.21 -13.37
CA PRO A 88 -11.36 17.54 -12.32
C PRO A 88 -11.08 16.04 -12.22
N ALA A 89 -10.87 15.35 -13.35
CA ALA A 89 -10.60 13.92 -13.38
C ALA A 89 -9.21 13.58 -12.82
N GLN A 90 -8.19 14.39 -13.14
CA GLN A 90 -6.84 14.26 -12.58
C GLN A 90 -6.82 14.50 -11.06
N ILE A 91 -7.60 15.46 -10.57
CA ILE A 91 -7.77 15.71 -9.13
C ILE A 91 -8.44 14.51 -8.45
N LEU A 92 -9.52 13.97 -9.03
CA LEU A 92 -10.22 12.80 -8.50
C LEU A 92 -9.31 11.56 -8.45
N GLN A 93 -8.59 11.26 -9.54
CA GLN A 93 -7.64 10.15 -9.58
C GLN A 93 -6.53 10.31 -8.52
N THR A 94 -6.01 11.52 -8.35
CA THR A 94 -5.00 11.82 -7.32
C THR A 94 -5.56 11.64 -5.90
N ALA A 95 -6.81 12.00 -5.67
CA ALA A 95 -7.47 11.83 -4.37
C ALA A 95 -7.73 10.34 -4.04
N ILE A 96 -8.05 9.51 -5.04
CA ILE A 96 -8.22 8.06 -4.87
C ILE A 96 -6.89 7.41 -4.47
N LEU A 97 -5.80 7.68 -5.22
CA LEU A 97 -4.47 7.14 -4.92
C LEU A 97 -4.00 7.52 -3.50
N LEU A 98 -4.18 8.78 -3.10
CA LEU A 98 -3.86 9.23 -1.75
C LEU A 98 -4.72 8.55 -0.68
N ALA A 99 -6.00 8.28 -0.97
CA ALA A 99 -6.87 7.57 -0.03
C ALA A 99 -6.43 6.10 0.16
N GLU A 100 -6.08 5.40 -0.92
CA GLU A 100 -5.53 4.03 -0.88
C GLU A 100 -4.22 3.99 -0.07
N GLU A 101 -3.31 4.94 -0.32
CA GLU A 101 -2.02 5.07 0.38
C GLU A 101 -2.17 5.39 1.88
N ILE A 102 -3.06 6.33 2.24
CA ILE A 102 -3.37 6.66 3.64
C ILE A 102 -3.99 5.47 4.38
N LEU A 103 -4.88 4.71 3.72
CA LEU A 103 -5.46 3.50 4.28
C LEU A 103 -4.37 2.44 4.53
N LEU A 104 -3.47 2.21 3.57
CA LEU A 104 -2.34 1.29 3.71
C LEU A 104 -1.43 1.67 4.90
N PHE A 105 -1.06 2.96 5.03
CA PHE A 105 -0.26 3.44 6.15
C PHE A 105 -0.96 3.27 7.49
N TRP A 106 -2.27 3.52 7.55
CA TRP A 106 -3.03 3.35 8.78
C TRP A 106 -3.12 1.87 9.18
N VAL A 107 -3.39 0.97 8.23
CA VAL A 107 -3.43 -0.48 8.46
C VAL A 107 -2.08 -0.98 8.97
N THR A 108 -1.00 -0.68 8.25
CA THR A 108 0.37 -1.09 8.64
C THR A 108 0.82 -0.47 9.98
N TRP A 109 0.36 0.73 10.32
CA TRP A 109 0.58 1.35 11.64
C TRP A 109 -0.15 0.60 12.77
N GLN A 110 -1.43 0.24 12.58
CA GLN A 110 -2.17 -0.54 13.57
C GLN A 110 -1.55 -1.94 13.75
N MET A 111 -0.94 -2.50 12.70
CA MET A 111 -0.19 -3.76 12.79
C MET A 111 1.10 -3.61 13.61
N ALA A 112 1.90 -2.56 13.36
CA ALA A 112 3.11 -2.26 14.12
C ALA A 112 2.81 -1.93 15.60
N SER A 113 1.75 -1.16 15.86
CA SER A 113 1.30 -0.87 17.23
C SER A 113 0.71 -2.10 17.93
N GLY A 114 0.02 -2.99 17.21
CA GLY A 114 -0.41 -4.28 17.74
C GLY A 114 0.74 -5.16 18.22
N ILE A 115 1.86 -5.23 17.47
CA ILE A 115 3.08 -5.93 17.92
C ILE A 115 3.64 -5.28 19.19
N ARG A 116 3.75 -3.95 19.23
CA ARG A 116 4.23 -3.22 20.41
C ARG A 116 3.34 -3.42 21.65
N ASP A 117 2.03 -3.48 21.47
CA ASP A 117 1.08 -3.73 22.55
C ASP A 117 1.25 -5.16 23.10
N MET A 118 1.51 -6.16 22.24
CA MET A 118 1.83 -7.53 22.65
C MET A 118 3.17 -7.61 23.39
N GLU A 119 4.23 -6.97 22.87
CA GLU A 119 5.54 -6.88 23.52
C GLU A 119 5.44 -6.27 24.92
N TYR A 120 4.65 -5.20 25.08
CA TYR A 120 4.38 -4.58 26.37
C TYR A 120 3.55 -5.48 27.31
N HIS A 121 2.53 -6.16 26.80
CA HIS A 121 1.63 -6.99 27.61
C HIS A 121 2.29 -8.29 28.10
N TYR A 122 3.08 -8.95 27.24
CA TYR A 122 3.75 -10.21 27.57
C TYR A 122 5.15 -10.02 28.16
N GLY A 123 5.75 -8.83 28.08
CA GLY A 123 7.10 -8.55 28.58
C GLY A 123 8.20 -9.28 27.80
N THR A 124 7.90 -9.75 26.59
CA THR A 124 8.81 -10.49 25.71
C THR A 124 9.15 -9.64 24.50
N TRP A 125 10.43 -9.54 24.16
CA TRP A 125 10.89 -8.83 22.96
C TRP A 125 10.32 -9.46 21.68
N MET A 126 9.51 -8.69 20.93
CA MET A 126 8.87 -9.09 19.66
C MET A 126 9.27 -8.13 18.53
N ASN A 127 10.46 -7.53 18.62
CA ASN A 127 11.03 -6.68 17.56
C ASN A 127 10.17 -5.43 17.22
N ALA A 128 9.33 -4.96 18.15
CA ALA A 128 8.36 -3.89 17.89
C ALA A 128 8.99 -2.54 17.47
N GLU A 129 10.18 -2.24 18.01
CA GLU A 129 10.94 -1.03 17.67
C GLU A 129 11.39 -1.03 16.21
N ASP A 130 12.02 -2.12 15.75
CA ASP A 130 12.48 -2.31 14.37
C ASP A 130 11.32 -2.25 13.36
N VAL A 131 10.18 -2.86 13.69
CA VAL A 131 8.95 -2.77 12.86
C VAL A 131 8.45 -1.32 12.78
N THR A 132 8.51 -0.57 13.89
CA THR A 132 8.14 0.85 13.94
C THR A 132 9.10 1.73 13.14
N VAL A 133 10.41 1.42 13.15
CA VAL A 133 11.42 2.11 12.32
C VAL A 133 11.20 1.80 10.85
N ALA A 134 10.97 0.53 10.49
CA ALA A 134 10.66 0.11 9.13
C ALA A 134 9.42 0.82 8.58
N TRP A 135 8.36 0.94 9.38
CA TRP A 135 7.14 1.68 9.01
C TRP A 135 7.42 3.17 8.72
N LYS A 136 8.21 3.84 9.58
CA LYS A 136 8.60 5.25 9.36
C LYS A 136 9.40 5.44 8.07
N LEU A 137 10.32 4.52 7.78
CA LEU A 137 11.10 4.53 6.54
C LEU A 137 10.19 4.33 5.31
N MET A 138 9.26 3.38 5.38
CA MET A 138 8.27 3.12 4.33
C MET A 138 7.45 4.38 4.02
N VAL A 139 6.79 4.96 5.02
CA VAL A 139 6.01 6.20 4.86
C VAL A 139 6.88 7.34 4.31
N GLY A 140 8.13 7.45 4.75
CA GLY A 140 9.08 8.47 4.29
C GLY A 140 9.42 8.37 2.80
N ILE A 141 9.72 7.18 2.28
CA ILE A 141 10.04 7.01 0.86
C ILE A 141 8.80 7.18 -0.02
N TYR A 142 7.64 6.63 0.40
CA TYR A 142 6.41 6.78 -0.35
C TYR A 142 5.99 8.26 -0.46
N ALA A 143 5.98 9.00 0.66
CA ALA A 143 5.67 10.44 0.66
C ALA A 143 6.67 11.25 -0.19
N ALA A 144 7.95 10.90 -0.16
CA ALA A 144 8.94 11.49 -1.06
C ALA A 144 8.63 11.17 -2.52
N GLY A 145 8.32 9.91 -2.85
CA GLY A 145 7.90 9.45 -4.17
C GLY A 145 6.70 10.24 -4.71
N PHE A 146 5.66 10.41 -3.90
CA PHE A 146 4.51 11.22 -4.24
C PHE A 146 4.92 12.66 -4.57
N VAL A 147 5.63 13.36 -3.66
CA VAL A 147 6.03 14.76 -3.86
C VAL A 147 6.92 14.93 -5.10
N PHE A 148 7.93 14.07 -5.28
CA PHE A 148 8.84 14.14 -6.42
C PHE A 148 8.16 13.83 -7.75
N SER A 149 7.17 12.92 -7.79
CA SER A 149 6.38 12.67 -9.01
C SER A 149 5.66 13.93 -9.49
N ARG A 150 5.12 14.74 -8.57
CA ARG A 150 4.40 15.99 -8.90
C ARG A 150 5.34 17.12 -9.28
N LEU A 151 6.48 17.24 -8.60
CA LEU A 151 7.53 18.21 -8.99
C LEU A 151 8.10 17.91 -10.38
N ALA A 152 8.30 16.64 -10.74
CA ALA A 152 8.80 16.25 -12.06
C ALA A 152 7.86 16.68 -13.21
N VAL A 153 6.54 16.56 -13.02
CA VAL A 153 5.53 17.01 -13.98
C VAL A 153 5.50 18.54 -14.08
N LEU A 154 5.54 19.26 -12.95
CA LEU A 154 5.48 20.73 -12.92
C LEU A 154 6.70 21.40 -13.57
N LEU A 155 7.88 20.77 -13.53
CA LEU A 155 9.13 21.33 -14.05
C LEU A 155 9.36 21.09 -15.56
N MET A 156 8.37 20.52 -16.28
CA MET A 156 8.33 20.39 -17.75
C MET A 156 9.61 19.88 -18.43
N ALA A 157 10.24 18.86 -17.84
CA ALA A 157 11.13 17.90 -18.49
C ALA A 157 12.51 18.32 -19.10
N PRO A 158 13.14 19.51 -18.88
CA PRO A 158 14.52 19.71 -19.35
C PRO A 158 15.54 18.82 -18.61
N LEU A 159 15.17 18.33 -17.43
CA LEU A 159 15.96 17.43 -16.59
C LEU A 159 15.68 15.93 -16.84
N ASN A 160 15.10 15.56 -17.99
CA ASN A 160 14.45 14.25 -18.19
C ASN A 160 15.28 13.03 -17.73
N LEU A 161 16.58 12.98 -18.06
CA LEU A 161 17.43 11.85 -17.64
C LEU A 161 17.66 11.80 -16.12
N VAL A 162 18.01 12.93 -15.48
CA VAL A 162 18.29 12.99 -14.04
C VAL A 162 17.03 12.75 -13.22
N ALA A 163 15.90 13.34 -13.64
CA ALA A 163 14.60 13.12 -13.02
C ALA A 163 14.15 11.66 -13.16
N THR A 164 14.30 11.05 -14.34
CA THR A 164 13.97 9.63 -14.56
C THR A 164 14.84 8.70 -13.72
N LEU A 165 16.16 8.93 -13.67
CA LEU A 165 17.07 8.15 -12.82
C LEU A 165 16.71 8.27 -11.33
N PHE A 166 16.33 9.47 -10.87
CA PHE A 166 15.90 9.68 -9.49
C PHE A 166 14.57 8.99 -9.17
N LEU A 167 13.60 9.02 -10.09
CA LEU A 167 12.35 8.26 -9.96
C LEU A 167 12.60 6.74 -9.93
N ILE A 168 13.51 6.22 -10.76
CA ILE A 168 13.94 4.81 -10.71
C ILE A 168 14.54 4.47 -9.34
N LEU A 169 15.40 5.32 -8.79
CA LEU A 169 15.96 5.13 -7.44
C LEU A 169 14.89 5.14 -6.35
N LEU A 170 13.85 5.98 -6.47
CA LEU A 170 12.70 5.98 -5.56
C LEU A 170 11.87 4.70 -5.68
N VAL A 171 11.64 4.17 -6.88
CA VAL A 171 10.95 2.88 -7.08
C VAL A 171 11.74 1.73 -6.44
N ILE A 172 13.06 1.68 -6.66
CA ILE A 172 13.95 0.71 -5.99
C ILE A 172 13.90 0.90 -4.46
N GLY A 173 13.87 2.15 -3.99
CA GLY A 173 13.72 2.50 -2.58
C GLY A 173 12.42 1.96 -1.98
N ASN A 174 11.27 2.15 -2.65
CA ASN A 174 9.96 1.62 -2.25
C ASN A 174 9.98 0.09 -2.12
N VAL A 175 10.51 -0.62 -3.11
CA VAL A 175 10.65 -2.09 -3.05
C VAL A 175 11.55 -2.49 -1.87
N ALA A 176 12.65 -1.79 -1.63
CA ALA A 176 13.56 -2.07 -0.52
C ALA A 176 12.91 -1.86 0.86
N VAL A 177 12.12 -0.80 1.07
CA VAL A 177 11.41 -0.58 2.35
C VAL A 177 10.21 -1.50 2.54
N ASN A 178 9.49 -1.87 1.47
CA ASN A 178 8.46 -2.90 1.52
C ASN A 178 9.04 -4.24 2.00
N ILE A 179 10.16 -4.68 1.40
CA ILE A 179 10.88 -5.89 1.81
C ILE A 179 11.41 -5.76 3.23
N PHE A 180 12.01 -4.63 3.60
CA PHE A 180 12.50 -4.40 4.96
C PHE A 180 11.37 -4.47 6.01
N PHE A 181 10.23 -3.85 5.75
CA PHE A 181 9.05 -3.92 6.62
C PHE A 181 8.52 -5.36 6.74
N LEU A 182 8.38 -6.08 5.62
CA LEU A 182 7.99 -7.50 5.64
C LEU A 182 8.96 -8.37 6.46
N VAL A 183 10.28 -8.16 6.31
CA VAL A 183 11.30 -8.91 7.06
C VAL A 183 11.23 -8.60 8.55
N GLN A 184 11.04 -7.35 8.96
CA GLN A 184 10.91 -7.01 10.38
C GLN A 184 9.58 -7.50 10.96
N PHE A 185 8.48 -7.43 10.20
CA PHE A 185 7.17 -7.95 10.60
C PHE A 185 7.15 -9.49 10.70
N TYR A 186 7.95 -10.20 9.89
CA TYR A 186 8.07 -11.66 9.96
C TYR A 186 8.88 -12.15 11.18
N LYS A 187 9.76 -11.30 11.74
CA LYS A 187 10.54 -11.63 12.96
C LYS A 187 9.75 -11.43 14.26
N ALA A 188 8.63 -10.72 14.20
CA ALA A 188 7.72 -10.46 15.31
C ALA A 188 6.72 -11.61 15.51
#